data_AF-A0AAC9HRD4-F1
#
_entry.id   AF-A0AAC9HRD4-F1
#
_cell.length_a   1.000
_cell.length_b   1.000
_cell.length_c   1.000
_cell.angle_alpha   90.00
_cell.angle_beta   90.00
_cell.angle_gamma   90.00
#
_symmetry.space_group_name_H-M   'P 1'
#
loop_
_entity.id
_entity.type
_entity.pdbx_description
1 polymer ?
#
loop_
_entity_poly.entity_id
_entity_poly.type
_entity_poly.pdbx_seq_one_letter_code
_entity_poly.pdbx_strand_id
1 'polypeptide(L)'
;MSAEAATEINAIDMGQLLLFLADHGFAAQVGSWVSAETPNQPLTGQQLLTVLDEQELQVVASEAGMSVLEYAEQLARELPEAANAVTPDGELPEDEEFRQHAVNFDKQ
;
A
#
# COMPACT_ATOMS: atom_id res chain seq x y z
N MET A 1 -4.26 -22.54 -20.69
CA MET A 1 -4.71 -22.74 -19.30
C MET A 1 -3.54 -23.36 -18.55
N SER A 2 -2.64 -22.50 -18.09
CA SER A 2 -1.41 -22.86 -17.38
C SER A 2 -1.22 -21.84 -16.26
N ALA A 3 -0.74 -22.31 -15.13
CA ALA A 3 -0.84 -21.65 -13.83
C ALA A 3 0.16 -20.51 -13.63
N GLU A 4 -0.31 -19.26 -13.65
CA GLU A 4 0.54 -18.07 -13.36
C GLU A 4 -0.07 -17.11 -12.33
N ALA A 5 -1.08 -17.53 -11.56
CA ALA A 5 -1.83 -16.63 -10.67
C ALA A 5 -1.43 -16.69 -9.17
N ALA A 6 -0.32 -17.32 -8.80
CA ALA A 6 -0.14 -17.75 -7.40
C ALA A 6 1.14 -17.34 -6.66
N THR A 7 2.11 -16.65 -7.27
CA THR A 7 3.27 -16.15 -6.51
C THR A 7 3.96 -15.06 -7.30
N GLU A 8 3.51 -13.85 -7.06
CA GLU A 8 4.36 -12.68 -7.15
C GLU A 8 3.56 -11.65 -6.36
N ILE A 9 3.96 -11.39 -5.10
CA ILE A 9 3.70 -10.07 -4.51
C ILE A 9 4.54 -9.13 -5.39
N ASN A 10 4.01 -8.83 -6.57
CA ASN A 10 4.71 -8.08 -7.60
C ASN A 10 4.46 -6.60 -7.34
N ALA A 11 5.29 -5.74 -7.93
CA ALA A 11 5.08 -4.29 -7.86
C ALA A 11 3.64 -3.86 -8.27
N ILE A 12 2.92 -4.70 -9.00
CA ILE A 12 1.50 -4.56 -9.38
C ILE A 12 0.56 -4.57 -8.16
N ASP A 13 0.69 -5.55 -7.24
CA ASP A 13 -0.10 -5.62 -6.00
C ASP A 13 0.21 -4.44 -5.08
N MET A 14 1.48 -4.05 -5.01
CA MET A 14 1.88 -2.88 -4.22
C MET A 14 1.31 -1.59 -4.82
N GLY A 15 1.33 -1.43 -6.14
CA GLY A 15 0.71 -0.29 -6.83
C GLY A 15 -0.79 -0.18 -6.55
N GLN A 16 -1.52 -1.29 -6.56
CA GLN A 16 -2.95 -1.33 -6.19
C GLN A 16 -3.18 -0.96 -4.72
N LEU A 17 -2.35 -1.45 -3.81
CA LEU A 17 -2.46 -1.11 -2.39
C LEU A 17 -2.21 0.39 -2.15
N LEU A 18 -1.25 0.98 -2.86
CA LEU A 18 -0.97 2.41 -2.80
C LEU A 18 -2.14 3.24 -3.35
N LEU A 19 -2.75 2.83 -4.46
CA LEU A 19 -3.96 3.47 -4.99
C LEU A 19 -5.12 3.39 -3.99
N PHE A 20 -5.33 2.22 -3.38
CA PHE A 20 -6.37 2.01 -2.38
C PHE A 20 -6.18 2.93 -1.16
N LEU A 21 -4.95 3.02 -0.63
CA LEU A 21 -4.63 3.94 0.45
C LEU A 21 -4.84 5.39 0.03
N ALA A 22 -4.44 5.76 -1.19
CA ALA A 22 -4.64 7.10 -1.71
C ALA A 22 -6.13 7.49 -1.79
N ASP A 23 -6.98 6.58 -2.29
CA ASP A 23 -8.44 6.74 -2.39
C ASP A 23 -9.11 6.89 -1.03
N HIS A 24 -8.62 6.15 -0.03
CA HIS A 24 -9.13 6.19 1.34
C HIS A 24 -8.58 7.35 2.19
N GLY A 25 -7.97 8.37 1.56
CA GLY A 25 -7.55 9.60 2.22
C GLY A 25 -6.07 9.69 2.62
N PHE A 26 -5.26 8.70 2.24
CA PHE A 26 -3.81 8.66 2.51
C PHE A 26 -2.97 9.08 1.30
N ALA A 27 -3.55 9.77 0.32
CA ALA A 27 -2.86 10.19 -0.90
C ALA A 27 -1.60 11.01 -0.61
N ALA A 28 -1.61 11.82 0.46
CA ALA A 28 -0.43 12.59 0.87
C ALA A 28 0.71 11.71 1.40
N GLN A 29 0.40 10.71 2.23
CA GLN A 29 1.39 9.74 2.70
C GLN A 29 1.90 8.88 1.55
N VAL A 30 1.01 8.33 0.73
CA VAL A 30 1.37 7.52 -0.45
C VAL A 30 2.26 8.30 -1.41
N GLY A 31 1.88 9.55 -1.71
CA GLY A 31 2.68 10.46 -2.54
C GLY A 31 4.09 10.67 -1.99
N SER A 32 4.23 10.72 -0.66
CA SER A 32 5.53 10.82 0.00
C SER A 32 6.37 9.54 -0.06
N TRP A 33 5.77 8.35 -0.16
CA TRP A 33 6.51 7.09 -0.24
C TRP A 33 7.00 6.79 -1.65
N VAL A 34 6.23 7.22 -2.65
CA VAL A 34 6.61 7.09 -4.06
C VAL A 34 7.57 8.20 -4.49
N SER A 35 7.64 9.31 -3.76
CA SER A 35 8.53 10.44 -4.09
C SER A 35 9.93 10.24 -3.51
N ALA A 36 10.95 10.08 -4.36
CA ALA A 36 12.35 10.02 -3.93
C ALA A 36 12.86 11.32 -3.27
N GLU A 37 12.17 12.45 -3.50
CA GLU A 37 12.54 13.78 -2.97
C GLU A 37 11.94 14.07 -1.58
N THR A 38 10.90 13.33 -1.17
CA THR A 38 10.17 13.60 0.08
C THR A 38 10.42 12.48 1.08
N PRO A 39 10.74 12.78 2.36
CA PRO A 39 10.92 11.74 3.36
C PRO A 39 9.61 11.00 3.63
N ASN A 40 9.62 9.66 3.53
CA ASN A 40 8.48 8.78 3.78
C ASN A 40 7.69 9.20 5.03
N GLN A 41 6.45 9.65 4.84
CA GLN A 41 5.60 10.00 5.96
C GLN A 41 5.24 8.76 6.79
N PRO A 42 5.33 8.84 8.13
CA PRO A 42 4.96 7.73 8.99
C PRO A 42 3.44 7.49 8.94
N LEU A 43 3.05 6.23 8.80
CA LEU A 43 1.68 5.78 8.98
C LEU A 43 1.57 5.10 10.35
N THR A 44 0.40 5.16 10.97
CA THR A 44 0.13 4.43 12.22
C THR A 44 -0.83 3.28 11.96
N GLY A 45 -0.76 2.24 12.80
CA GLY A 45 -1.71 1.13 12.71
C GLY A 45 -3.16 1.62 12.83
N GLN A 46 -3.42 2.59 13.70
CA GLN A 46 -4.75 3.20 13.83
C GLN A 46 -5.26 3.83 12.51
N GLN A 47 -4.37 4.46 11.76
CA GLN A 47 -4.69 5.02 10.45
C GLN A 47 -5.01 3.90 9.45
N LEU A 48 -4.24 2.81 9.44
CA LEU A 48 -4.56 1.64 8.62
C LEU A 48 -5.91 1.03 8.97
N LEU A 49 -6.27 0.95 10.25
CA LEU A 49 -7.57 0.43 10.70
C LEU A 49 -8.78 1.30 10.28
N THR A 50 -8.54 2.54 9.82
CA THR A 50 -9.61 3.37 9.23
C THR A 50 -9.86 3.07 7.75
N VAL A 51 -8.94 2.34 7.11
CA VAL A 51 -8.93 2.08 5.66
C VAL A 51 -9.13 0.61 5.37
N LEU A 52 -8.37 -0.23 6.07
CA LEU A 52 -8.44 -1.68 6.02
C LEU A 52 -9.47 -2.17 7.02
N ASP A 53 -10.27 -3.15 6.61
CA ASP A 53 -11.27 -3.78 7.46
C ASP A 53 -10.60 -4.43 8.68
N GLU A 54 -10.98 -3.94 9.87
CA GLU A 54 -10.46 -4.44 11.15
C GLU A 54 -10.71 -5.95 11.30
N GLN A 55 -11.81 -6.46 10.73
CA GLN A 55 -12.17 -7.89 10.74
C GLN A 55 -11.14 -8.75 9.98
N GLU A 56 -10.68 -8.30 8.81
CA GLU A 56 -9.70 -9.02 8.01
C GLU A 56 -8.34 -9.02 8.71
N LEU A 57 -7.93 -7.86 9.22
CA LEU A 57 -6.70 -7.74 10.01
C LEU A 57 -6.76 -8.56 11.29
N GLN A 58 -7.93 -8.71 11.92
CA GLN A 58 -8.11 -9.50 13.12
C GLN A 58 -7.89 -10.99 12.90
N VAL A 59 -8.32 -11.53 11.77
CA VAL A 59 -8.07 -12.94 11.45
C VAL A 59 -6.57 -13.18 11.40
N VAL A 60 -5.83 -12.36 10.64
CA VAL A 60 -4.39 -12.52 10.46
C VAL A 60 -3.61 -12.21 11.74
N ALA A 61 -3.96 -11.15 12.44
CA ALA A 61 -3.34 -10.79 13.72
C ALA A 61 -3.53 -11.92 14.76
N SER A 62 -4.71 -12.53 14.80
CA SER A 62 -4.99 -13.65 15.71
C SER A 62 -4.15 -14.88 15.37
N GLU A 63 -3.93 -15.17 14.10
CA GLU A 63 -3.03 -16.25 13.66
C GLU A 63 -1.56 -15.95 14.00
N ALA A 64 -1.16 -14.68 13.93
CA ALA A 64 0.17 -14.22 14.35
C ALA A 64 0.33 -14.16 15.89
N GLY A 65 -0.75 -14.33 16.66
CA GLY A 65 -0.73 -14.15 18.12
C GLY A 65 -0.54 -12.70 18.55
N MET A 66 -0.87 -11.74 17.67
CA MET A 66 -0.75 -10.30 17.87
C MET A 66 -2.13 -9.67 18.01
N SER A 67 -2.19 -8.47 18.61
CA SER A 67 -3.40 -7.66 18.53
C SER A 67 -3.53 -7.04 17.15
N VAL A 68 -4.77 -6.82 16.70
CA VAL A 68 -5.07 -6.13 15.43
C VAL A 68 -4.27 -4.85 15.26
N LEU A 69 -4.22 -4.04 16.32
CA LEU A 69 -3.46 -2.80 16.35
C LEU A 69 -1.96 -3.04 16.15
N GLU A 70 -1.37 -4.04 16.80
CA GLU A 70 0.07 -4.33 16.65
C GLU A 70 0.40 -4.83 15.26
N TYR A 71 -0.45 -5.67 14.67
CA TYR A 71 -0.30 -6.12 13.30
C TYR A 71 -0.41 -4.95 12.31
N ALA A 72 -1.40 -4.08 12.50
CA ALA A 72 -1.55 -2.86 11.72
C ALA A 72 -0.35 -1.91 11.93
N GLU A 73 0.17 -1.74 13.14
CA GLU A 73 1.36 -0.92 13.39
C GLU A 73 2.59 -1.48 12.69
N GLN A 74 2.72 -2.80 12.62
CA GLN A 74 3.79 -3.46 11.90
C GLN A 74 3.66 -3.20 10.38
N LEU A 75 2.48 -3.42 9.80
CA LEU A 75 2.21 -3.08 8.40
C LEU A 75 2.49 -1.60 8.11
N ALA A 76 2.07 -0.71 9.00
CA ALA A 76 2.26 0.73 8.82
C ALA A 76 3.73 1.18 8.83
N ARG A 77 4.63 0.40 9.44
CA ARG A 77 6.08 0.65 9.42
C ARG A 77 6.75 0.08 8.19
N GLU A 78 6.31 -1.08 7.74
CA GLU A 78 6.92 -1.79 6.60
C GLU A 78 6.43 -1.23 5.25
N LEU A 79 5.17 -0.80 5.16
CA LEU A 79 4.56 -0.29 3.92
C LEU A 79 5.32 0.89 3.29
N PRO A 80 5.71 1.94 4.03
CA PRO A 80 6.47 3.05 3.46
C PRO A 80 7.81 2.62 2.87
N GLU A 81 8.52 1.70 3.55
CA GLU A 81 9.81 1.19 3.07
C GLU A 81 9.64 0.28 1.86
N ALA A 82 8.62 -0.58 1.87
CA ALA A 82 8.27 -1.44 0.75
C ALA A 82 7.86 -0.63 -0.49
N ALA A 83 7.04 0.40 -0.31
CA ALA A 83 6.63 1.34 -1.36
C ALA A 83 7.84 2.05 -1.96
N ASN A 84 8.70 2.63 -1.12
CA ASN A 84 9.92 3.28 -1.56
C ASN A 84 10.90 2.32 -2.28
N ALA A 85 10.97 1.06 -1.84
CA ALA A 85 11.81 0.04 -2.48
C ALA A 85 11.30 -0.37 -3.88
N VAL A 86 9.99 -0.33 -4.11
CA VAL A 86 9.39 -0.60 -5.43
C VAL A 86 9.34 0.63 -6.33
N THR A 87 9.58 1.84 -5.82
CA THR A 87 9.68 3.10 -6.58
C THR A 87 11.11 3.66 -6.64
N PRO A 88 12.07 2.91 -7.22
CA PRO A 88 13.48 3.30 -7.18
C PRO A 88 13.79 4.63 -7.90
N ASP A 89 12.96 5.04 -8.86
CA ASP A 89 13.15 6.30 -9.62
C ASP A 89 12.31 7.47 -9.06
N GLY A 90 11.56 7.26 -7.97
CA GLY A 90 10.55 8.25 -7.54
C GLY A 90 9.28 8.23 -8.40
N GLU A 91 9.18 7.26 -9.29
CA GLU A 91 7.99 6.91 -10.05
C GLU A 91 7.70 5.43 -9.80
N LEU A 92 6.43 5.08 -9.65
CA LEU A 92 6.04 3.68 -9.72
C LEU A 92 6.53 3.12 -11.06
N PRO A 93 7.09 1.89 -11.11
CA PRO A 93 7.52 1.29 -12.35
C PRO A 93 6.40 1.48 -13.36
N GLU A 94 6.73 1.94 -14.56
CA GLU A 94 5.85 2.49 -15.60
C GLU A 94 4.78 1.49 -16.09
N ASP A 95 3.98 0.99 -15.17
CA ASP A 95 2.88 0.09 -15.42
C ASP A 95 1.78 0.98 -15.98
N GLU A 96 1.56 0.84 -17.28
CA GLU A 96 0.58 1.61 -18.04
C GLU A 96 -0.83 1.49 -17.40
N GLU A 97 -1.09 0.45 -16.62
CA GLU A 97 -2.31 0.31 -15.82
C GLU A 97 -2.40 1.31 -14.66
N PHE A 98 -1.30 1.59 -13.95
CA PHE A 98 -1.28 2.58 -12.87
C PHE A 98 -1.50 4.00 -13.41
N ARG A 99 -0.83 4.37 -14.51
CA ARG A 99 -1.03 5.68 -15.15
C ARG A 99 -2.47 5.85 -15.62
N GLN A 100 -3.08 4.82 -16.18
CA GLN A 100 -4.47 4.87 -16.60
C GLN A 100 -5.43 5.02 -15.41
N HIS A 101 -5.17 4.34 -14.30
CA HIS A 101 -5.99 4.49 -13.09
C HIS A 101 -5.83 5.87 -12.43
N ALA A 102 -4.60 6.37 -12.31
CA ALA A 102 -4.31 7.68 -11.71
C ALA A 102 -4.89 8.84 -12.55
N VAL A 103 -4.83 8.75 -13.88
CA VAL A 103 -5.44 9.75 -14.78
C VAL A 103 -6.97 9.70 -14.73
N ASN A 104 -7.57 8.53 -14.52
CA ASN A 104 -9.01 8.43 -14.31
C ASN A 104 -9.45 8.97 -12.95
N PHE A 105 -8.55 8.98 -11.96
CA PHE A 105 -8.81 9.49 -10.61
C PHE A 105 -9.05 11.02 -10.57
N ASP A 106 -8.39 11.78 -11.43
CA ASP A 106 -8.60 13.24 -11.58
C ASP A 106 -9.96 13.61 -12.21
N LYS A 107 -10.66 12.64 -12.81
CA LYS A 107 -11.87 12.88 -13.63
C LYS A 107 -13.20 12.44 -13.02
N GLN A 108 -13.26 11.96 -11.77
CA GLN A 108 -14.52 11.64 -11.10
C GLN A 108 -15.06 12.79 -10.23
#